data_AF-A0A0C2I4F6-F1
#
_entry.id   AF-A0A0C2I4F6-F1
#
_cell.length_a   1.000
_cell.length_b   1.000
_cell.length_c   1.000
_cell.angle_alpha   90.00
_cell.angle_beta   90.00
_cell.angle_gamma   90.00
#
_symmetry.space_group_name_H-M   'P 1'
#
loop_
_entity.id
_entity.type
_entity.pdbx_description
1 polymer ?
#
loop_
_entity_poly.entity_id
_entity_poly.type
_entity_poly.pdbx_seq_one_letter_code
_entity_poly.pdbx_strand_id
1 'polypeptide(L)'
;MNNNKFNTLNDREWLRLTGIKKSTFNKMLDILKVAEIEKFKKGGKTNKLSLENRLLMTLLYWREYQTYFHLGKSFDISEANCYRNIKWIEDILIKNSDFQQLAGKKALIDFLRYPFLLKYYYKI
;
A
#
# COMPACT_ATOMS: atom_id res chain seq x y z
N MET A 1 -3.65 12.48 8.65
CA MET A 1 -4.96 11.80 8.72
C MET A 1 -4.80 10.67 9.72
N ASN A 2 -5.54 10.72 10.82
CA ASN A 2 -5.52 9.68 11.85
C ASN A 2 -6.33 8.47 11.38
N ASN A 3 -5.83 7.26 11.64
CA ASN A 3 -6.32 5.94 11.18
C ASN A 3 -7.78 5.68 11.53
N ASN A 4 -8.33 6.47 12.47
CA ASN A 4 -9.67 6.36 13.00
C ASN A 4 -10.77 6.54 11.95
N LYS A 5 -10.50 7.20 10.81
CA LYS A 5 -11.51 7.37 9.75
C LYS A 5 -11.71 6.13 8.86
N PHE A 6 -10.72 5.25 8.76
CA PHE A 6 -10.77 4.13 7.81
C PHE A 6 -11.20 2.81 8.45
N ASN A 7 -10.96 2.66 9.76
CA ASN A 7 -11.40 1.49 10.52
C ASN A 7 -12.92 1.39 10.66
N THR A 8 -13.66 2.49 10.45
CA THR A 8 -15.13 2.54 10.54
C THR A 8 -15.83 2.26 9.21
N LEU A 9 -15.10 2.04 8.12
CA LEU A 9 -15.68 1.84 6.79
C LEU A 9 -16.29 0.44 6.65
N ASN A 10 -17.47 0.36 6.05
CA ASN A 10 -18.07 -0.91 5.66
C ASN A 10 -17.26 -1.56 4.53
N ASP A 11 -17.39 -2.88 4.36
CA ASP A 11 -16.57 -3.64 3.39
C ASP A 11 -16.71 -3.14 1.95
N ARG A 12 -17.91 -2.65 1.58
CA ARG A 12 -18.16 -2.05 0.27
C ARG A 12 -17.44 -0.70 0.11
N GLU A 13 -17.47 0.15 1.13
CA GLU A 13 -16.80 1.45 1.12
C GLU A 13 -15.28 1.28 1.09
N TRP A 14 -14.77 0.33 1.87
CA TRP A 14 -13.38 -0.07 1.86
C TRP A 14 -12.91 -0.52 0.48
N LEU A 15 -13.68 -1.40 -0.17
CA LEU A 15 -13.37 -1.88 -1.51
C LEU A 15 -13.41 -0.75 -2.54
N ARG A 16 -14.36 0.18 -2.43
CA ARG A 16 -14.46 1.35 -3.31
C ARG A 16 -13.26 2.28 -3.16
N LEU A 17 -12.80 2.49 -1.93
CA LEU A 17 -11.68 3.36 -1.59
C LEU A 17 -10.33 2.75 -2.00
N THR A 18 -10.07 1.50 -1.60
CA THR A 18 -8.74 0.88 -1.71
C THR A 18 -8.58 -0.03 -2.93
N GLY A 19 -9.70 -0.48 -3.53
CA GLY A 19 -9.70 -1.45 -4.62
C GLY A 19 -9.44 -2.89 -4.22
N ILE A 20 -9.27 -3.19 -2.91
CA ILE A 20 -8.98 -4.54 -2.41
C ILE A 20 -9.91 -4.94 -1.27
N LYS A 21 -10.08 -6.25 -1.05
CA LYS A 21 -10.82 -6.78 0.12
C LYS A 21 -10.00 -6.59 1.40
N LYS A 22 -10.68 -6.38 2.54
CA LYS A 22 -10.03 -6.30 3.86
C LYS A 22 -9.19 -7.54 4.19
N SER A 23 -9.64 -8.72 3.79
CA SER A 23 -8.88 -9.97 3.95
C SER A 23 -7.54 -9.94 3.22
N THR A 24 -7.48 -9.39 2.01
CA THR A 24 -6.24 -9.19 1.25
C THR A 24 -5.34 -8.15 1.90
N PHE A 25 -5.93 -7.05 2.40
CA PHE A 25 -5.19 -6.02 3.13
C PHE A 25 -4.49 -6.61 4.36
N ASN A 26 -5.18 -7.41 5.16
CA ASN A 26 -4.61 -8.05 6.34
C ASN A 26 -3.46 -8.99 5.98
N LYS A 27 -3.59 -9.79 4.91
CA LYS A 27 -2.48 -10.63 4.40
C LYS A 27 -1.25 -9.82 4.00
N MET A 28 -1.44 -8.69 3.29
CA MET A 28 -0.33 -7.78 2.98
C MET A 28 0.33 -7.23 4.24
N LEU A 29 -0.50 -6.85 5.22
CA LEU A 29 -0.02 -6.30 6.47
C LEU A 29 0.81 -7.33 7.25
N ASP A 30 0.40 -8.59 7.29
CA ASP A 30 1.14 -9.66 7.97
C ASP A 30 2.51 -9.91 7.32
N ILE A 31 2.56 -9.94 5.98
CA ILE A 31 3.83 -10.00 5.23
C ILE A 31 4.74 -8.82 5.59
N LEU A 32 4.18 -7.61 5.61
CA LEU A 32 4.94 -6.40 5.91
C LEU A 32 5.42 -6.36 7.37
N LYS A 33 4.65 -6.89 8.32
CA LYS A 33 5.04 -6.99 9.74
C LYS A 33 6.27 -7.89 9.91
N VAL A 34 6.30 -9.04 9.23
CA VAL A 34 7.46 -9.94 9.25
C VAL A 34 8.69 -9.22 8.71
N ALA A 35 8.57 -8.56 7.56
CA ALA A 35 9.68 -7.79 6.97
C ALA A 35 10.14 -6.62 7.85
N GLU A 36 9.22 -5.98 8.57
CA GLU A 36 9.54 -4.90 9.50
C GLU A 36 10.28 -5.40 10.74
N ILE A 37 9.90 -6.56 11.28
CA ILE A 37 10.63 -7.23 12.37
C ILE A 37 12.07 -7.56 11.92
N GLU A 38 12.25 -8.11 10.73
CA GLU A 38 13.59 -8.38 10.18
C GLU A 38 14.41 -7.11 9.98
N LYS A 39 13.78 -6.02 9.54
CA LYS A 39 14.43 -4.72 9.41
C LYS A 39 14.85 -4.17 10.78
N PHE A 40 14.00 -4.29 11.80
CA PHE A 40 14.33 -3.84 13.16
C PHE A 40 15.47 -4.65 13.80
N LYS A 41 15.57 -5.96 13.50
CA LYS A 41 16.73 -6.78 13.91
C LYS A 41 18.07 -6.23 13.40
N LYS A 42 18.07 -5.59 12.22
CA LYS A 42 19.27 -4.96 11.64
C LYS A 42 19.58 -3.57 12.20
N GLY A 43 18.74 -3.06 13.10
CA GLY A 43 18.84 -1.71 13.66
C GLY A 43 18.21 -0.63 12.77
N GLY A 44 17.72 0.45 13.39
CA GLY A 44 17.17 1.60 12.67
C GLY A 44 16.11 2.38 13.45
N LYS A 45 15.75 3.55 12.91
CA LYS A 45 14.71 4.42 13.47
C LYS A 45 13.31 3.90 13.14
N THR A 46 12.42 3.91 14.12
CA THR A 46 10.99 3.63 13.95
C THR A 46 10.34 4.72 13.07
N ASN A 47 9.44 4.32 12.17
CA ASN A 47 8.70 5.26 11.34
C ASN A 47 7.65 6.02 12.18
N LYS A 48 7.43 7.31 11.87
CA LYS A 48 6.36 8.13 12.49
C LYS A 48 4.96 7.58 12.18
N LEU A 49 4.79 6.96 11.01
CA LEU A 49 3.52 6.46 10.50
C LEU A 49 3.40 4.95 10.78
N SER A 50 2.23 4.50 11.25
CA SER A 50 1.97 3.07 11.46
C SER A 50 2.03 2.30 10.13
N LEU A 51 2.31 0.99 10.22
CA LEU A 51 2.43 0.14 9.04
C LEU A 51 1.13 0.08 8.24
N GLU A 52 -0.03 0.06 8.91
CA GLU A 52 -1.35 0.08 8.26
C GLU A 52 -1.54 1.34 7.41
N ASN A 53 -1.16 2.50 7.94
CA ASN A 53 -1.26 3.75 7.21
C ASN A 53 -0.30 3.83 6.03
N ARG A 54 0.90 3.27 6.18
CA ARG A 54 1.88 3.24 5.09
C ARG A 54 1.35 2.39 3.95
N LEU A 55 0.73 1.24 4.27
CA LEU A 55 0.06 0.39 3.30
C LEU A 55 -1.15 1.08 2.67
N LEU A 56 -1.98 1.74 3.47
CA LEU A 56 -3.13 2.50 2.96
C LEU A 56 -2.70 3.62 2.01
N MET A 57 -1.69 4.40 2.37
CA MET A 57 -1.12 5.45 1.52
C MET A 57 -0.63 4.88 0.18
N THR A 58 -0.02 3.70 0.21
CA THR A 58 0.46 3.00 -0.99
C THR A 58 -0.72 2.56 -1.88
N LEU A 59 -1.78 2.04 -1.28
CA LEU A 59 -3.00 1.66 -2.01
C LEU A 59 -3.70 2.86 -2.64
N LEU A 60 -3.81 3.99 -1.92
CA LEU A 60 -4.36 5.23 -2.46
C LEU A 60 -3.50 5.78 -3.60
N TYR A 61 -2.19 5.69 -3.48
CA TYR A 61 -1.26 6.03 -4.56
C TYR A 61 -1.51 5.17 -5.80
N TRP A 62 -1.63 3.84 -5.68
CA TRP A 62 -1.90 2.99 -6.83
C TRP A 62 -3.30 3.19 -7.42
N ARG A 63 -4.30 3.50 -6.59
CA ARG A 63 -5.69 3.64 -7.01
C ARG A 63 -5.96 4.94 -7.77
N GLU A 64 -5.44 6.05 -7.27
CA GLU A 64 -5.77 7.40 -7.75
C GLU A 64 -4.56 8.15 -8.33
N TYR A 65 -3.36 7.56 -8.25
CA TYR A 65 -2.10 8.18 -8.68
C TYR A 65 -1.90 9.59 -8.09
N GLN A 66 -2.32 9.76 -6.83
CA GLN A 66 -2.20 11.03 -6.10
C GLN A 66 -0.74 11.43 -5.97
N THR A 67 -0.46 12.73 -6.09
CA THR A 67 0.93 13.23 -5.97
C THR A 67 1.47 12.97 -4.56
N TYR A 68 2.78 12.76 -4.44
CA TYR A 68 3.42 12.60 -3.13
C TYR A 68 3.22 13.80 -2.22
N PHE A 69 3.05 15.00 -2.79
CA PHE A 69 2.71 16.21 -2.04
C PHE A 69 1.32 16.11 -1.40
N HIS A 70 0.29 15.72 -2.15
CA HIS A 70 -1.05 15.53 -1.61
C HIS A 70 -1.09 14.41 -0.56
N LEU A 71 -0.41 13.29 -0.82
CA LEU A 71 -0.29 12.21 0.16
C LEU A 71 0.46 12.68 1.42
N GLY A 72 1.54 13.44 1.26
CA GLY A 72 2.31 13.97 2.38
C GLY A 72 1.48 14.88 3.27
N LYS A 73 0.68 15.76 2.68
CA LYS A 73 -0.28 16.60 3.43
C LYS A 73 -1.37 15.78 4.10
N SER A 74 -1.94 14.80 3.40
CA SER A 74 -2.96 13.91 3.95
C SER A 74 -2.45 13.08 5.12
N PHE A 75 -1.22 12.55 5.06
CA PHE A 75 -0.64 11.68 6.09
C PHE A 75 0.29 12.39 7.08
N ASP A 76 0.45 13.71 6.99
CA ASP A 76 1.35 14.52 7.84
C ASP A 76 2.82 14.04 7.84
N ILE A 77 3.33 13.78 6.63
CA ILE A 77 4.72 13.39 6.37
C ILE A 77 5.28 14.16 5.16
N SER A 78 6.61 14.24 5.06
CA SER A 78 7.25 14.86 3.88
C SER A 78 7.10 14.00 2.62
N GLU A 79 7.15 14.64 1.46
CA GLU A 79 7.09 13.98 0.14
C GLU A 79 8.15 12.88 0.00
N ALA A 80 9.38 13.16 0.43
CA ALA A 80 10.46 12.19 0.40
C ALA A 80 10.16 10.98 1.29
N ASN A 81 9.48 11.18 2.42
CA ASN A 81 9.04 10.07 3.28
C ASN A 81 7.90 9.29 2.64
N CYS A 82 6.97 9.93 1.92
CA CYS A 82 5.94 9.22 1.14
C CYS A 82 6.59 8.28 0.14
N TYR A 83 7.48 8.81 -0.71
CA TYR A 83 8.19 8.03 -1.73
C TYR A 83 8.94 6.85 -1.11
N ARG A 84 9.76 7.08 -0.08
CA ARG A 84 10.52 6.00 0.58
C ARG A 84 9.61 4.91 1.18
N ASN A 85 8.46 5.29 1.71
CA ASN A 85 7.51 4.34 2.29
C ASN A 85 6.82 3.49 1.22
N ILE A 86 6.30 4.13 0.17
CA ILE A 86 5.65 3.46 -0.97
C ILE A 86 6.64 2.50 -1.62
N LYS A 87 7.85 2.98 -1.91
CA LYS A 87 8.89 2.18 -2.54
C LYS A 87 9.30 0.96 -1.71
N TRP A 88 9.42 1.12 -0.38
CA TRP A 88 9.73 0.00 0.51
C TRP A 88 8.61 -1.03 0.52
N ILE A 89 7.34 -0.61 0.55
CA ILE A 89 6.20 -1.53 0.51
C ILE A 89 6.16 -2.29 -0.82
N GLU A 90 6.32 -1.58 -1.94
CA GLU A 90 6.43 -2.18 -3.27
C GLU A 90 7.52 -3.25 -3.32
N ASP A 91 8.73 -2.94 -2.86
CA ASP A 91 9.85 -3.87 -2.92
C ASP A 91 9.63 -5.12 -2.06
N ILE A 92 8.99 -4.99 -0.89
CA ILE A 92 8.68 -6.14 -0.04
C ILE A 92 7.56 -6.99 -0.65
N LEU A 93 6.49 -6.37 -1.15
CA LEU A 93 5.38 -7.10 -1.74
C LEU A 93 5.77 -7.78 -3.06
N ILE A 94 6.62 -7.15 -3.88
CA ILE A 94 7.16 -7.76 -5.10
C ILE A 94 8.06 -8.96 -4.76
N LYS A 95 8.87 -8.88 -3.70
CA LYS A 95 9.75 -9.97 -3.30
C LYS A 95 9.01 -11.18 -2.73
N ASN A 96 7.84 -10.98 -2.13
CA ASN A 96 7.04 -12.07 -1.58
C ASN A 96 6.26 -12.79 -2.69
N SER A 97 6.62 -14.06 -2.91
CA SER A 97 5.99 -14.96 -3.88
C SER A 97 4.48 -15.15 -3.65
N ASP A 98 4.03 -15.14 -2.40
CA ASP A 98 2.63 -15.34 -2.04
C ASP A 98 1.74 -14.19 -2.53
N PHE A 99 2.31 -12.98 -2.57
CA PHE A 99 1.62 -11.81 -3.08
C PHE A 99 1.55 -11.84 -4.62
N GLN A 100 2.63 -12.28 -5.28
CA GLN A 100 2.64 -12.54 -6.73
C GLN A 100 1.58 -13.57 -7.15
N GLN A 101 1.27 -14.54 -6.29
CA GLN A 101 0.18 -15.50 -6.51
C GLN A 101 -1.20 -14.89 -6.31
N LEU A 102 -1.36 -14.01 -5.32
CA LEU A 102 -2.66 -13.42 -4.95
C LEU A 102 -3.27 -12.52 -6.03
N ALA A 103 -2.44 -11.81 -6.79
CA ALA A 103 -2.88 -10.95 -7.89
C ALA A 103 -2.55 -11.52 -9.28
N GLY A 104 -1.81 -12.63 -9.37
CA GLY A 104 -1.21 -13.09 -10.62
C GLY A 104 0.00 -12.22 -10.98
N LYS A 105 1.17 -12.84 -11.14
CA LYS A 105 2.47 -12.18 -11.34
C LYS A 105 2.45 -11.09 -12.43
N LYS A 106 1.66 -11.31 -13.50
CA LYS A 106 1.49 -10.36 -14.61
C LYS A 106 0.60 -9.18 -14.24
N ALA A 107 -0.55 -9.40 -13.60
CA ALA A 107 -1.45 -8.30 -13.21
C ALA A 107 -0.88 -7.47 -12.06
N LEU A 108 -0.05 -8.05 -11.21
CA LEU A 108 0.67 -7.33 -10.16
C LEU A 108 1.78 -6.46 -10.74
N ILE A 109 2.57 -7.00 -11.68
CA ILE A 109 3.56 -6.21 -12.40
C ILE A 109 2.88 -5.12 -13.23
N ASP A 110 1.76 -5.40 -13.92
CA ASP A 110 1.02 -4.39 -14.67
C ASP A 110 0.37 -3.34 -13.74
N PHE A 111 -0.15 -3.73 -12.57
CA PHE A 111 -0.70 -2.84 -11.55
C PHE A 111 0.35 -1.93 -10.92
N LEU A 112 1.55 -2.46 -10.63
CA LEU A 112 2.64 -1.70 -10.01
C LEU A 112 3.52 -0.93 -11.00
N ARG A 113 3.67 -1.42 -12.23
CA ARG A 113 4.52 -0.82 -13.28
C ARG A 113 3.75 0.16 -14.16
N TYR A 114 2.45 -0.05 -14.35
CA TYR A 114 1.58 0.80 -15.18
C TYR A 114 0.17 0.95 -14.59
N PRO A 115 0.00 1.71 -13.49
CA PRO A 115 -1.34 2.01 -12.95
C PRO A 115 -2.28 2.65 -13.99
N PHE A 116 -1.73 3.29 -15.03
CA PHE A 116 -2.46 3.86 -16.15
C PHE A 116 -3.16 2.82 -17.06
N LEU A 117 -2.63 1.59 -17.19
CA LEU A 117 -3.12 0.60 -18.15
C LEU A 117 -4.30 -0.24 -17.65
N LEU A 118 -4.50 -0.37 -16.34
CA LEU A 118 -5.62 -1.14 -15.80
C LEU A 118 -6.98 -0.45 -15.99
N LYS A 119 -6.99 0.87 -16.16
CA LYS A 119 -8.19 1.62 -16.55
C LYS A 119 -8.63 1.31 -17.99
N TYR A 120 -7.72 0.82 -18.84
CA TYR A 120 -8.00 0.45 -20.24
C TYR A 120 -8.38 -1.02 -20.42
N TYR A 121 -7.92 -1.94 -19.55
CA TYR A 121 -8.17 -3.38 -19.69
C TYR A 121 -9.37 -3.92 -18.91
N TYR A 122 -9.76 -3.27 -17.80
CA TYR A 122 -10.96 -3.66 -17.06
C TYR A 122 -11.97 -2.51 -17.07
N LYS A 123 -12.66 -2.40 -18.21
CA LYS A 123 -13.90 -1.65 -18.36
C LYS A 123 -14.96 -2.32 -17.47
N ILE A 124 -15.19 -1.76 -16.28
CA ILE A 124 -16.44 -1.90 -15.53
C ILE A 124 -17.21 -0.62 -15.76
#